data_AF-A0A3S0SU36-F1
#
_entry.id   AF-A0A3S0SU36-F1
#
_cell.length_a   1.000
_cell.length_b   1.000
_cell.length_c   1.000
_cell.angle_alpha   90.00
_cell.angle_beta   90.00
_cell.angle_gamma   90.00
#
_symmetry.space_group_name_H-M   'P 1'
#
loop_
_entity.id
_entity.type
_entity.pdbx_description
1 polymer ?
#
loop_
_entity_poly.entity_id
_entity_poly.type
_entity_poly.pdbx_seq_one_letter_code
_entity_poly.pdbx_strand_id
1 'polypeptide(L)'
;MQNADAFQDSPFAESEVFIALDALFPNSRFILTVRDPEDWFRSQMRFTAKRFGLADGNQITKEHIQQDQYIFRGYCAEAHAYAFLMRTPDYKFHSSFDVGEDAIEWEKLFNKDEYIRAYLTRNESIRRFFRGRPHQLLEIDMTTAETIENIAEFLGLPESLSKVPMPHANKT
;
A
#
# COMPACT_ATOMS: atom_id res chain seq x y z
N MET A 1 25.21 -5.88 9.94
CA MET A 1 23.76 -5.76 9.67
C MET A 1 23.42 -4.29 9.78
N GLN A 2 22.79 -3.71 8.76
CA GLN A 2 22.26 -2.35 8.91
C GLN A 2 20.93 -2.46 9.65
N ASN A 3 20.81 -1.73 10.76
CA ASN A 3 19.55 -1.55 11.46
C ASN A 3 18.80 -0.41 10.75
N ALA A 4 17.50 -0.57 10.53
CA ALA A 4 16.63 0.48 9.99
C ALA A 4 15.68 0.95 11.09
N ASP A 5 15.38 2.25 11.12
CA ASP A 5 14.51 2.87 12.13
C ASP A 5 13.04 2.92 11.69
N ALA A 6 12.77 2.75 10.40
CA ALA A 6 11.43 2.74 9.82
C ALA A 6 11.40 1.88 8.56
N PHE A 7 10.21 1.33 8.28
CA PHE A 7 9.91 0.55 7.09
C PHE A 7 8.66 1.13 6.42
N GLN A 8 8.66 1.18 5.08
CA GLN A 8 7.52 1.65 4.30
C GLN A 8 7.43 0.90 2.98
N ASP A 9 6.29 1.06 2.30
CA ASP A 9 6.00 0.50 0.99
C ASP A 9 6.05 -1.04 0.95
N SER A 10 5.82 -1.64 -0.21
CA SER A 10 5.99 -3.08 -0.42
C SER A 10 7.44 -3.51 -0.15
N PRO A 11 7.65 -4.62 0.60
CA PRO A 11 6.64 -5.59 1.05
C PRO A 11 6.01 -5.28 2.43
N PHE A 12 6.47 -4.25 3.15
CA PHE A 12 6.06 -3.98 4.54
C PHE A 12 4.62 -3.50 4.70
N ALA A 13 4.07 -2.85 3.67
CA ALA A 13 2.68 -2.38 3.65
C ALA A 13 1.67 -3.48 3.26
N GLU A 14 2.14 -4.63 2.76
CA GLU A 14 1.29 -5.68 2.22
C GLU A 14 0.69 -6.57 3.32
N SER A 15 -0.48 -7.16 3.04
CA SER A 15 -1.08 -8.23 3.86
C SER A 15 -1.12 -7.90 5.37
N GLU A 16 -0.85 -8.90 6.22
CA GLU A 16 -0.81 -8.84 7.67
C GLU A 16 0.60 -8.53 8.20
N VAL A 17 1.52 -8.03 7.36
CA VAL A 17 2.91 -7.77 7.76
C VAL A 17 2.98 -6.81 8.95
N PHE A 18 2.09 -5.81 9.01
CA PHE A 18 1.99 -4.90 10.16
C PHE A 18 1.66 -5.60 11.49
N ILE A 19 0.92 -6.72 11.47
CA ILE A 19 0.65 -7.55 12.65
C ILE A 19 1.92 -8.24 13.11
N ALA A 20 2.68 -8.81 12.17
CA ALA A 20 3.97 -9.43 12.47
C ALA A 20 4.98 -8.39 13.00
N LEU A 21 5.03 -7.20 12.41
CA LEU A 21 5.91 -6.11 12.87
C LEU A 21 5.53 -5.64 14.28
N ASP A 22 4.25 -5.49 14.60
CA ASP A 22 3.78 -5.13 15.95
C ASP A 22 4.20 -6.18 16.99
N ALA A 23 4.16 -7.46 16.62
CA ALA A 23 4.61 -8.56 17.48
C ALA A 23 6.15 -8.61 17.65
N LEU A 24 6.90 -8.34 16.58
CA LEU A 24 8.37 -8.42 16.57
C LEU A 24 9.04 -7.19 17.19
N PHE A 25 8.39 -6.03 17.13
CA PHE A 25 8.94 -4.76 17.62
C PHE A 25 8.01 -4.14 18.68
N PRO A 26 8.14 -4.57 19.95
CA PRO A 26 7.39 -3.97 21.05
C PRO A 26 7.62 -2.45 21.13
N ASN A 27 6.55 -1.67 21.27
CA ASN A 27 6.53 -0.20 21.24
C ASN A 27 6.71 0.44 19.86
N SER A 28 6.68 -0.33 18.78
CA SER A 28 6.56 0.25 17.43
C SER A 28 5.29 1.09 17.29
N ARG A 29 5.39 2.11 16.42
CA ARG A 29 4.31 3.00 16.03
C ARG A 29 4.07 2.85 14.53
N PHE A 30 2.82 2.98 14.11
CA PHE A 30 2.38 2.77 12.74
C PHE A 30 1.77 4.05 12.19
N ILE A 31 2.04 4.33 10.92
CA ILE A 31 1.45 5.45 10.19
C ILE A 31 0.66 4.88 9.01
N LEU A 32 -0.64 5.10 9.00
CA LEU A 32 -1.53 4.79 7.88
C LEU A 32 -1.70 6.06 7.04
N THR A 33 -1.11 6.08 5.85
CA THR A 33 -1.33 7.16 4.90
C THR A 33 -2.62 6.91 4.12
N VAL A 34 -3.49 7.92 4.09
CA VAL A 34 -4.76 7.88 3.36
C VAL A 34 -4.83 8.99 2.33
N ARG A 35 -5.76 8.85 1.39
CA ARG A 35 -6.18 9.88 0.43
C ARG A 35 -7.57 9.50 -0.09
N ASP A 36 -8.20 10.38 -0.85
CA ASP A 36 -9.44 10.06 -1.55
C ASP A 36 -9.27 8.75 -2.38
N PRO A 37 -10.17 7.75 -2.24
CA PRO A 37 -10.02 6.47 -2.91
C PRO A 37 -10.02 6.56 -4.44
N GLU A 38 -10.74 7.53 -5.02
CA GLU A 38 -10.72 7.71 -6.47
C GLU A 38 -9.41 8.34 -6.93
N ASP A 39 -8.90 9.35 -6.22
CA ASP A 39 -7.57 9.90 -6.48
C ASP A 39 -6.48 8.84 -6.33
N TRP A 40 -6.65 7.94 -5.35
CA TRP A 40 -5.75 6.80 -5.20
C TRP A 40 -5.75 5.89 -6.42
N PHE A 41 -6.93 5.50 -6.89
CA PHE A 41 -7.05 4.65 -8.07
C PHE A 41 -6.49 5.35 -9.32
N ARG A 42 -6.84 6.63 -9.54
CA ARG A 42 -6.31 7.42 -10.66
C ARG A 42 -4.79 7.49 -10.65
N SER A 43 -4.17 7.67 -9.48
CA SER A 43 -2.72 7.69 -9.32
C SER A 43 -2.08 6.32 -9.59
N GLN A 44 -2.69 5.22 -9.12
CA GLN A 44 -2.24 3.85 -9.44
C GLN A 44 -2.23 3.59 -10.95
N MET A 45 -3.29 4.03 -11.66
CA MET A 45 -3.39 3.88 -13.12
C MET A 45 -2.31 4.68 -13.85
N ARG A 46 -2.08 5.95 -13.46
CA ARG A 46 -1.03 6.80 -14.04
C ARG A 46 0.36 6.23 -13.80
N PHE A 47 0.65 5.81 -12.56
CA PHE A 47 1.92 5.19 -12.20
C PHE A 47 2.19 3.95 -13.06
N THR A 48 1.20 3.07 -13.16
CA THR A 48 1.33 1.80 -13.89
C THR A 48 1.50 2.04 -15.39
N ALA A 49 0.70 2.94 -15.99
CA ALA A 49 0.85 3.32 -17.39
C ALA A 49 2.25 3.87 -17.69
N LYS A 50 2.71 4.83 -16.88
CA LYS A 50 4.04 5.43 -17.00
C LYS A 50 5.14 4.38 -16.94
N ARG A 51 5.02 3.42 -16.02
CA ARG A 51 5.99 2.33 -15.84
C ARG A 51 6.04 1.40 -17.07
N PHE A 52 4.91 1.19 -17.74
CA PHE A 52 4.81 0.42 -18.97
C PHE A 52 5.05 1.26 -20.25
N GLY A 53 5.40 2.55 -20.13
CA GLY A 53 5.61 3.42 -21.28
C GLY A 53 4.32 3.72 -22.07
N LEU A 54 3.16 3.62 -21.41
CA LEU A 54 1.85 3.88 -21.99
C LEU A 54 1.43 5.32 -21.72
N ALA A 55 0.65 5.90 -22.64
CA ALA A 55 0.15 7.26 -22.51
C ALA A 55 -1.04 7.34 -21.54
N ASP A 56 -1.84 6.28 -21.46
CA ASP A 56 -3.06 6.22 -20.66
C ASP A 56 -3.21 4.88 -19.93
N GLY A 57 -3.79 4.92 -18.71
CA GLY A 57 -4.04 3.75 -17.88
C GLY A 57 -4.97 2.72 -18.50
N ASN A 58 -5.91 3.16 -19.35
CA ASN A 58 -6.85 2.27 -20.02
C ASN A 58 -6.18 1.39 -21.08
N GLN A 59 -4.91 1.64 -21.41
CA GLN A 59 -4.13 0.81 -22.34
C GLN A 59 -3.42 -0.36 -21.65
N ILE A 60 -3.45 -0.43 -20.31
CA ILE A 60 -2.80 -1.49 -19.57
C ILE A 60 -3.55 -2.81 -19.84
N THR A 61 -2.81 -3.87 -20.14
CA THR A 61 -3.35 -5.21 -20.36
C THR A 61 -2.76 -6.23 -19.40
N LYS A 62 -3.36 -7.42 -19.34
CA LYS A 62 -2.83 -8.55 -18.57
C LYS A 62 -1.43 -8.94 -19.04
N GLU A 63 -1.15 -8.86 -20.33
CA GLU A 63 0.16 -9.20 -20.89
C GLU A 63 1.24 -8.24 -20.40
N HIS A 64 0.94 -6.93 -20.31
CA HIS A 64 1.88 -5.94 -19.79
C HIS A 64 2.34 -6.31 -18.37
N ILE A 65 1.39 -6.68 -17.49
CA ILE A 65 1.72 -7.00 -16.10
C ILE A 65 2.40 -8.35 -15.94
N GLN A 66 2.05 -9.35 -16.75
CA GLN A 66 2.66 -10.68 -16.72
C GLN A 66 4.08 -10.72 -17.32
N GLN A 67 4.37 -9.84 -18.27
CA GLN A 67 5.69 -9.74 -18.90
C GLN A 67 6.63 -8.79 -18.17
N ASP A 68 6.11 -8.01 -17.22
CA ASP A 68 6.88 -7.09 -16.41
C ASP A 68 8.01 -7.81 -15.66
N GLN A 69 9.19 -7.17 -15.63
CA GLN A 69 10.42 -7.72 -15.06
C GLN A 69 10.90 -6.95 -13.82
N TYR A 70 10.04 -6.12 -13.20
CA TYR A 70 10.40 -5.43 -11.97
C TYR A 70 10.70 -6.46 -10.87
N ILE A 71 11.93 -6.44 -10.33
CA ILE A 71 12.53 -7.46 -9.45
C ILE A 71 12.73 -8.80 -10.17
N PHE A 72 11.67 -9.43 -10.65
CA PHE A 72 11.72 -10.61 -11.52
C PHE A 72 10.46 -10.68 -12.39
N ARG A 73 10.52 -11.49 -13.45
CA ARG A 73 9.39 -11.65 -14.37
C ARG A 73 8.15 -12.18 -13.66
N GLY A 74 7.05 -11.43 -13.71
CA GLY A 74 5.76 -11.84 -13.13
C GLY A 74 5.53 -11.37 -11.70
N TYR A 75 6.52 -10.78 -11.03
CA TYR A 75 6.38 -10.25 -9.66
C TYR A 75 5.18 -9.31 -9.53
N CYS A 76 5.02 -8.34 -10.43
CA CYS A 76 3.90 -7.41 -10.37
C CYS A 76 2.55 -8.08 -10.59
N ALA A 77 2.50 -9.15 -11.39
CA ALA A 77 1.28 -9.92 -11.60
C ALA A 77 0.87 -10.63 -10.31
N GLU A 78 1.81 -11.25 -9.61
CA GLU A 78 1.59 -11.87 -8.29
C GLU A 78 1.13 -10.83 -7.26
N ALA A 79 1.85 -9.71 -7.14
CA ALA A 79 1.50 -8.64 -6.19
C ALA A 79 0.08 -8.11 -6.42
N HIS A 80 -0.33 -7.90 -7.69
CA HIS A 80 -1.69 -7.47 -8.02
C HIS A 80 -2.73 -8.55 -7.75
N ALA A 81 -2.42 -9.80 -8.07
CA ALA A 81 -3.31 -10.92 -7.79
C ALA A 81 -3.66 -10.96 -6.30
N TYR A 82 -2.65 -10.92 -5.43
CA TYR A 82 -2.83 -10.95 -3.98
C TYR A 82 -3.51 -9.74 -3.40
N ALA A 83 -3.15 -8.55 -3.89
CA ALA A 83 -3.70 -7.32 -3.35
C ALA A 83 -5.17 -7.08 -3.77
N PHE A 84 -5.54 -7.50 -4.99
CA PHE A 84 -6.77 -7.00 -5.64
C PHE A 84 -7.66 -8.06 -6.29
N LEU A 85 -7.13 -9.21 -6.72
CA LEU A 85 -7.83 -10.11 -7.65
C LEU A 85 -8.16 -11.49 -7.08
N MET A 86 -7.81 -11.76 -5.82
CA MET A 86 -8.18 -13.01 -5.15
C MET A 86 -9.70 -13.14 -5.04
N ARG A 87 -10.26 -14.25 -5.53
CA ARG A 87 -11.71 -14.55 -5.43
C ARG A 87 -12.20 -14.57 -3.98
N THR A 88 -11.38 -15.11 -3.10
CA THR A 88 -11.61 -15.08 -1.65
C THR A 88 -10.42 -14.40 -0.99
N PRO A 89 -10.46 -13.06 -0.81
CA PRO A 89 -9.39 -12.35 -0.13
C PRO A 89 -9.40 -12.77 1.34
N ASP A 90 -8.43 -13.58 1.75
CA ASP A 90 -8.17 -13.82 3.17
C ASP A 90 -7.08 -12.89 3.71
N TYR A 91 -6.50 -12.06 2.82
CA TYR A 91 -5.43 -11.10 3.07
C TYR A 91 -4.20 -11.70 3.75
N LYS A 92 -4.03 -13.02 3.68
CA LYS A 92 -2.83 -13.72 4.14
C LYS A 92 -1.80 -13.73 3.03
N PHE A 93 -0.53 -13.81 3.42
CA PHE A 93 0.53 -14.07 2.46
C PHE A 93 0.35 -15.49 1.94
N HIS A 94 0.00 -15.62 0.67
CA HIS A 94 0.09 -16.89 -0.04
C HIS A 94 1.35 -16.89 -0.87
N SER A 95 2.08 -18.00 -0.86
CA SER A 95 3.11 -18.20 -1.87
C SER A 95 2.44 -18.42 -3.23
N SER A 96 3.05 -17.96 -4.34
CA SER A 96 2.61 -18.29 -5.70
C SER A 96 2.59 -19.80 -6.01
N PHE A 97 3.10 -20.63 -5.11
CA PHE A 97 2.99 -22.09 -5.17
C PHE A 97 1.72 -22.67 -4.52
N ASP A 98 0.99 -21.89 -3.72
CA ASP A 98 -0.15 -22.40 -2.92
C ASP A 98 -1.53 -22.15 -3.55
N VAL A 99 -1.60 -21.33 -4.58
CA VAL A 99 -2.86 -20.78 -5.11
C VAL A 99 -2.91 -21.03 -6.61
N GLY A 100 -3.84 -21.91 -7.01
CA GLY A 100 -4.08 -22.19 -8.43
C GLY A 100 -4.62 -20.96 -9.16
N GLU A 101 -4.37 -20.86 -10.47
CA GLU A 101 -4.83 -19.74 -11.31
C GLU A 101 -6.36 -19.49 -11.19
N ASP A 102 -7.14 -20.54 -10.94
CA ASP A 102 -8.60 -20.46 -10.75
C ASP A 102 -9.03 -19.63 -9.52
N ALA A 103 -8.11 -19.34 -8.61
CA ALA A 103 -8.34 -18.47 -7.45
C ALA A 103 -8.19 -16.97 -7.79
N ILE A 104 -7.65 -16.64 -8.96
CA ILE A 104 -7.36 -15.26 -9.39
C ILE A 104 -8.37 -14.82 -10.46
N GLU A 105 -9.11 -13.77 -10.17
CA GLU A 105 -10.10 -13.15 -11.07
C GLU A 105 -9.43 -12.10 -11.95
N TRP A 106 -8.65 -12.55 -12.94
CA TRP A 106 -7.89 -11.67 -13.86
C TRP A 106 -8.76 -10.67 -14.62
N GLU A 107 -10.04 -10.97 -14.84
CA GLU A 107 -11.02 -10.07 -15.43
C GLU A 107 -11.29 -8.81 -14.60
N LYS A 108 -10.91 -8.83 -13.30
CA LYS A 108 -10.99 -7.69 -12.39
C LYS A 108 -9.74 -6.83 -12.38
N LEU A 109 -8.71 -7.18 -13.16
CA LEU A 109 -7.47 -6.41 -13.25
C LEU A 109 -7.79 -4.96 -13.66
N PHE A 110 -7.38 -4.01 -12.83
CA PHE A 110 -7.68 -2.57 -12.94
C PHE A 110 -9.18 -2.20 -12.98
N ASN A 111 -10.06 -3.05 -12.46
CA ASN A 111 -11.44 -2.64 -12.19
C ASN A 111 -11.47 -1.62 -11.03
N LYS A 112 -11.98 -0.42 -11.29
CA LYS A 112 -12.01 0.69 -10.32
C LYS A 112 -12.64 0.28 -8.98
N ASP A 113 -13.81 -0.33 -9.03
CA ASP A 113 -14.60 -0.61 -7.83
C ASP A 113 -13.98 -1.73 -7.00
N GLU A 114 -13.38 -2.73 -7.64
CA GLU A 114 -12.62 -3.79 -6.97
C GLU A 114 -11.40 -3.23 -6.24
N TYR A 115 -10.64 -2.36 -6.90
CA TYR A 115 -9.42 -1.75 -6.32
C TYR A 115 -9.76 -0.80 -5.17
N ILE A 116 -10.79 0.04 -5.35
CA ILE A 116 -11.26 0.93 -4.27
C ILE A 116 -11.77 0.10 -3.09
N ARG A 117 -12.51 -0.99 -3.33
CA ARG A 117 -12.97 -1.87 -2.26
C ARG A 117 -11.80 -2.50 -1.51
N ALA A 118 -10.78 -2.99 -2.21
CA ALA A 118 -9.59 -3.55 -1.60
C ALA A 118 -8.85 -2.50 -0.75
N TYR A 119 -8.67 -1.29 -1.27
CA TYR A 119 -8.09 -0.15 -0.54
C TYR A 119 -8.86 0.15 0.76
N LEU A 120 -10.18 0.31 0.67
CA LEU A 120 -11.03 0.60 1.83
C LEU A 120 -11.01 -0.54 2.86
N THR A 121 -11.09 -1.79 2.39
CA THR A 121 -11.06 -2.98 3.25
C THR A 121 -9.74 -3.10 3.99
N ARG A 122 -8.62 -2.82 3.31
CA ARG A 122 -7.28 -2.80 3.91
C ARG A 122 -7.17 -1.72 4.99
N ASN A 123 -7.63 -0.49 4.72
CA ASN A 123 -7.57 0.58 5.70
C ASN A 123 -8.43 0.27 6.93
N GLU A 124 -9.64 -0.26 6.72
CA GLU A 124 -10.52 -0.70 7.82
C GLU A 124 -9.91 -1.83 8.65
N SER A 125 -9.18 -2.77 8.03
CA SER A 125 -8.52 -3.85 8.79
C SER A 125 -7.42 -3.32 9.72
N ILE A 126 -6.63 -2.34 9.25
CA ILE A 126 -5.61 -1.65 10.07
C ILE A 126 -6.29 -0.89 11.21
N ARG A 127 -7.30 -0.06 10.91
CA ARG A 127 -8.06 0.69 11.92
C ARG A 127 -8.63 -0.25 12.98
N ARG A 128 -9.23 -1.36 12.56
CA ARG A 128 -9.80 -2.37 13.46
C ARG A 128 -8.74 -3.00 14.36
N PHE A 129 -7.57 -3.33 13.83
CA PHE A 129 -6.48 -3.93 14.59
C PHE A 129 -5.94 -3.01 15.69
N PHE A 130 -5.83 -1.70 15.41
CA PHE A 130 -5.33 -0.71 16.38
C PHE A 130 -6.43 -0.01 17.19
N ARG A 131 -7.72 -0.36 17.03
CA ARG A 131 -8.85 0.31 17.69
C ARG A 131 -8.72 0.41 19.22
N GLY A 132 -8.09 -0.58 19.86
CA GLY A 132 -7.85 -0.59 21.32
C GLY A 132 -6.54 0.10 21.74
N ARG A 133 -5.72 0.55 20.80
CA ARG A 133 -4.36 1.08 20.99
C ARG A 133 -4.13 2.34 20.12
N PRO A 134 -4.95 3.40 20.29
CA PRO A 134 -4.91 4.57 19.40
C PRO A 134 -3.57 5.32 19.39
N HIS A 135 -2.77 5.20 20.46
CA HIS A 135 -1.43 5.79 20.54
C HIS A 135 -0.38 5.08 19.65
N GLN A 136 -0.71 3.93 19.05
CA GLN A 136 0.17 3.20 18.14
C GLN A 136 -0.16 3.42 16.66
N LEU A 137 -1.24 4.12 16.31
CA LEU A 137 -1.62 4.38 14.92
C LEU A 137 -1.88 5.87 14.70
N LEU A 138 -1.11 6.48 13.80
CA LEU A 138 -1.45 7.77 13.19
C LEU A 138 -2.07 7.52 11.82
N GLU A 139 -3.25 8.06 11.58
CA GLU A 139 -3.83 8.15 10.25
C GLU A 139 -3.65 9.56 9.70
N ILE A 140 -3.10 9.70 8.50
CA ILE A 140 -2.79 11.00 7.90
C ILE A 140 -3.09 11.03 6.41
N ASP A 141 -3.84 12.06 5.99
CA ASP A 141 -3.97 12.39 4.57
C ASP A 141 -2.77 13.21 4.11
N MET A 142 -1.90 12.57 3.33
CA MET A 142 -0.65 13.16 2.84
C MET A 142 -0.88 14.22 1.76
N THR A 143 -2.08 14.30 1.18
CA THR A 143 -2.41 15.27 0.13
C THR A 143 -2.80 16.64 0.70
N THR A 144 -3.24 16.67 1.96
CA THR A 144 -3.66 17.89 2.65
C THR A 144 -2.68 18.35 3.72
N ALA A 145 -1.76 17.50 4.16
CA ALA A 145 -0.75 17.85 5.17
C ALA A 145 0.33 18.77 4.57
N GLU A 146 0.39 20.02 5.06
CA GLU A 146 1.40 21.00 4.63
C GLU A 146 2.77 20.74 5.27
N THR A 147 2.78 20.24 6.51
CA THR A 147 3.98 19.98 7.31
C THR A 147 3.94 18.58 7.93
N ILE A 148 5.06 18.16 8.51
CA ILE A 148 5.17 16.89 9.24
C ILE A 148 4.69 16.97 10.70
N GLU A 149 3.99 18.04 11.10
CA GLU A 149 3.58 18.30 12.50
C GLU A 149 2.93 17.08 13.17
N ASN A 150 1.90 16.51 12.55
CA ASN A 150 1.20 15.33 13.08
C ASN A 150 2.14 14.14 13.27
N ILE A 151 3.10 13.94 12.35
CA ILE A 151 4.08 12.86 12.43
C ILE A 151 5.08 13.15 13.55
N ALA A 152 5.56 14.40 13.67
CA ALA A 152 6.50 14.80 14.71
C ALA A 152 5.89 14.63 16.10
N GLU A 153 4.67 15.11 16.32
CA GLU A 153 3.93 14.91 17.57
C GLU A 153 3.72 13.42 17.86
N PHE A 154 3.22 12.67 16.87
CA PHE A 154 2.96 11.25 17.02
C PHE A 154 4.21 10.44 17.32
N LEU A 155 5.39 10.85 16.85
CA LEU A 155 6.67 10.20 17.13
C LEU A 155 7.38 10.77 18.38
N GLY A 156 6.83 11.81 19.01
CA GLY A 156 7.45 12.47 20.17
C GLY A 156 8.75 13.20 19.81
N LEU A 157 8.83 13.69 18.58
CA LEU A 157 9.98 14.45 18.07
C LEU A 157 9.92 15.92 18.54
N PRO A 158 11.06 16.65 18.51
CA PRO A 158 11.09 18.05 18.93
C PRO A 158 10.13 18.93 18.12
N GLU A 159 9.47 19.89 18.79
CA GLU A 159 8.55 20.86 18.18
C GLU A 159 9.20 21.66 17.03
N SER A 160 10.52 21.83 17.06
CA SER A 160 11.27 22.48 15.98
C SER A 160 11.10 21.77 14.62
N LEU A 161 10.74 20.48 14.61
CA LEU A 161 10.49 19.71 13.39
C LEU A 161 9.06 19.85 12.87
N SER A 162 8.10 20.33 13.68
CA SER A 162 6.69 20.42 13.27
C SER A 162 6.45 21.34 12.08
N LYS A 163 7.37 22.28 11.83
CA LYS A 163 7.30 23.24 10.70
C LYS A 163 8.00 22.76 9.44
N VAL A 164 8.61 21.57 9.45
CA VAL A 164 9.25 21.02 8.26
C VAL A 164 8.15 20.70 7.23
N PRO A 165 8.24 21.23 6.00
CA PRO A 165 7.25 20.97 4.96
C PRO A 165 7.15 19.48 4.65
N MET A 166 5.93 19.01 4.35
CA MET A 166 5.72 17.63 3.93
C MET A 166 6.49 17.35 2.64
N PRO A 167 7.36 16.32 2.58
CA PRO A 167 8.07 15.98 1.36
C PRO A 167 7.10 15.60 0.23
N HIS A 168 7.27 16.20 -0.95
CA HIS A 168 6.46 15.90 -2.12
C HIS A 168 7.32 15.31 -3.26
N ALA A 169 7.77 14.07 -3.05
CA ALA A 169 8.49 13.27 -4.03
C ALA A 169 7.53 12.31 -4.78
N ASN A 170 7.97 11.74 -5.92
CA ASN A 170 7.23 10.72 -6.70
C ASN A 170 5.88 11.15 -7.30
N LYS A 171 5.82 12.32 -7.95
CA LYS A 171 4.62 12.78 -8.66
C LYS A 171 4.27 11.86 -9.85
N THR A 172 3.01 11.41 -9.87
CA THR A 172 2.41 10.59 -10.94
C THR A 172 1.53 11.41 -11.87
#